data_AF-A0A1N6SRA9-F1
#
_entry.id   AF-A0A1N6SRA9-F1
#
_cell.length_a   1.000
_cell.length_b   1.000
_cell.length_c   1.000
_cell.angle_alpha   90.00
_cell.angle_beta   90.00
_cell.angle_gamma   90.00
#
_symmetry.space_group_name_H-M   'P 1'
#
loop_
_entity.id
_entity.type
_entity.pdbx_description
1 polymer ?
#
loop_
_entity_poly.entity_id
_entity_poly.type
_entity_poly.pdbx_seq_one_letter_code
_entity_poly.pdbx_strand_id
1 'polypeptide(L)'
;MATSEPIALKEDGFKPNEPQVGSGTSLPPEEIDRLTDDIVAALKTVYDPEIPADIYELGLIYRVDIADDRQVAIDMTLTAPGCPVAGEMPVWVENAVSAVPGVMGVTVTMTFDPPWDQSRMSDEARVALDMW
;
A
#
# COMPACT_ATOMS: atom_id res chain seq x y z
N MET A 1 -12.03 45.11 -16.54
CA MET A 1 -10.77 44.55 -16.01
C MET A 1 -11.13 43.56 -14.91
N ALA A 2 -11.13 42.27 -15.23
CA ALA A 2 -11.12 41.17 -14.28
C ALA A 2 -10.46 40.01 -15.03
N THR A 3 -9.13 39.93 -14.95
CA THR A 3 -8.32 38.90 -15.59
C THR A 3 -8.55 37.61 -14.81
N SER A 4 -9.17 36.62 -15.46
CA SER A 4 -9.26 35.26 -14.92
C SER A 4 -8.01 34.51 -15.37
N GLU A 5 -7.10 34.23 -14.43
CA GLU A 5 -5.93 33.37 -14.69
C GLU A 5 -6.40 31.90 -14.79
N PRO A 6 -5.89 31.13 -15.78
CA PRO A 6 -6.20 29.71 -15.87
C PRO A 6 -5.41 28.93 -14.82
N ILE A 7 -6.13 28.09 -14.06
CA ILE A 7 -5.54 27.13 -13.13
C ILE A 7 -4.75 26.11 -13.95
N ALA A 8 -3.42 26.10 -13.79
CA ALA A 8 -2.55 25.08 -14.36
C ALA A 8 -2.85 23.74 -13.66
N LEU A 9 -3.39 22.80 -14.42
CA LEU A 9 -3.44 21.38 -14.05
C LEU A 9 -2.00 20.89 -13.97
N LYS A 10 -1.52 20.59 -12.76
CA LYS A 10 -0.30 19.82 -12.56
C LYS A 10 -0.63 18.37 -12.88
N GLU A 11 0.05 17.83 -13.88
CA GLU A 11 0.00 16.41 -14.21
C GLU A 11 0.90 15.68 -13.21
N ASP A 12 0.35 15.39 -12.03
CA ASP A 12 1.01 14.53 -11.06
C ASP A 12 0.84 13.08 -11.54
N GLY A 13 1.97 12.48 -11.91
CA GLY A 13 2.07 11.18 -12.55
C GLY A 13 1.44 10.07 -11.72
N PHE A 14 0.48 9.38 -12.32
CA PHE A 14 -0.12 8.15 -11.80
C PHE A 14 0.95 7.06 -11.68
N LYS A 15 1.36 6.74 -10.46
CA LYS A 15 2.19 5.56 -10.16
C LYS A 15 1.26 4.36 -9.94
N PRO A 16 1.46 3.22 -10.62
CA PRO A 16 0.55 2.08 -10.55
C PRO A 16 0.35 1.50 -9.14
N ASN A 17 1.34 1.69 -8.25
CA ASN A 17 1.43 1.00 -6.96
C ASN A 17 1.39 1.94 -5.76
N GLU A 18 0.93 3.19 -5.94
CA GLU A 18 0.79 4.12 -4.85
C GLU A 18 -0.58 3.94 -4.19
N PRO A 19 -0.63 3.56 -2.89
CA PRO A 19 -1.90 3.46 -2.19
C PRO A 19 -2.61 4.81 -2.22
N GLN A 20 -3.87 4.82 -2.64
CA GLN A 20 -4.68 6.03 -2.63
C GLN A 20 -4.99 6.41 -1.18
N VAL A 21 -4.31 7.43 -0.64
CA VAL A 21 -4.58 7.96 0.69
C VAL A 21 -5.90 8.74 0.66
N GLY A 22 -6.91 8.28 1.40
CA GLY A 22 -8.22 8.87 1.47
C GLY A 22 -8.20 10.28 2.06
N SER A 23 -8.80 11.23 1.34
CA SER A 23 -9.01 12.61 1.80
C SER A 23 -9.99 12.65 2.97
N GLY A 24 -9.48 12.59 4.20
CA GLY A 24 -10.31 12.74 5.39
C GLY A 24 -9.57 13.01 6.68
N THR A 25 -8.26 13.27 6.63
CA THR A 25 -7.45 13.38 7.84
C THR A 25 -7.10 14.83 8.22
N SER A 26 -7.29 15.15 9.50
CA SER A 26 -6.90 16.37 10.21
C SER A 26 -5.43 16.36 10.65
N LEU A 27 -4.67 15.28 10.37
CA LEU A 27 -3.25 15.21 10.66
C LEU A 27 -2.46 16.15 9.73
N PRO A 28 -1.33 16.71 10.19
CA PRO A 28 -0.44 17.48 9.33
C PRO A 28 0.05 16.61 8.16
N PRO A 29 0.10 17.13 6.91
CA PRO A 29 0.61 16.39 5.75
C PRO A 29 1.97 15.73 5.99
N GLU A 30 2.90 16.45 6.64
CA GLU A 30 4.23 15.94 6.99
C GLU A 30 4.22 14.75 7.96
N GLU A 31 3.15 14.58 8.75
CA GLU A 31 2.99 13.41 9.63
C GLU A 31 2.37 12.23 8.88
N ILE A 32 1.45 12.50 7.96
CA ILE A 32 0.88 11.48 7.06
C ILE A 32 1.97 10.93 6.15
N ASP A 33 2.80 11.80 5.55
CA ASP A 33 3.89 11.38 4.67
C ASP A 33 4.89 10.50 5.43
N ARG A 34 5.30 10.91 6.63
CA ARG A 34 6.21 10.12 7.48
C ARG A 34 5.61 8.77 7.88
N LEU A 35 4.35 8.74 8.31
CA LEU A 35 3.68 7.49 8.66
C LEU A 35 3.53 6.60 7.42
N THR A 36 3.22 7.18 6.27
CA THR A 36 3.10 6.43 5.00
C THR A 36 4.44 5.79 4.64
N ASP A 37 5.54 6.55 4.68
CA ASP A 37 6.88 6.04 4.41
C ASP A 37 7.28 4.91 5.38
N ASP A 38 7.01 5.08 6.68
CA ASP A 38 7.31 4.08 7.70
C ASP A 38 6.44 2.81 7.53
N ILE A 39 5.16 2.97 7.18
CA ILE A 39 4.25 1.85 6.89
C ILE A 39 4.70 1.11 5.64
N VAL A 40 5.06 1.82 4.56
CA VAL A 40 5.59 1.21 3.34
C VAL A 40 6.88 0.45 3.64
N ALA A 41 7.78 1.03 4.43
CA ALA A 41 9.00 0.35 4.86
C ALA A 41 8.71 -0.92 5.66
N ALA A 42 7.71 -0.90 6.54
CA ALA A 42 7.26 -2.08 7.28
C ALA A 42 6.66 -3.15 6.35
N LEU A 43 5.83 -2.77 5.39
CA LEU A 43 5.23 -3.68 4.41
C LEU A 43 6.30 -4.38 3.56
N LYS A 44 7.37 -3.66 3.19
CA LYS A 44 8.53 -4.21 2.48
C LYS A 44 9.33 -5.25 3.27
N THR A 45 9.10 -5.39 4.57
CA THR A 45 9.72 -6.46 5.39
C THR A 45 8.96 -7.78 5.32
N VAL A 46 7.74 -7.77 4.79
CA VAL A 46 6.89 -8.95 4.65
C VAL A 46 7.06 -9.51 3.24
N TYR A 47 7.52 -10.76 3.17
CA TYR A 47 7.81 -11.47 1.92
C TYR A 47 6.79 -12.56 1.65
N ASP A 48 6.47 -12.76 0.37
CA ASP A 48 5.67 -13.91 -0.05
C ASP A 48 6.55 -15.19 -0.02
N PRO A 49 6.09 -16.30 0.60
CA PRO A 49 6.87 -17.53 0.69
C PRO A 49 6.93 -18.31 -0.64
N GLU A 50 6.01 -18.04 -1.57
CA GLU A 50 5.97 -18.65 -2.90
C GLU A 50 6.77 -17.84 -3.93
N ILE A 51 6.78 -16.51 -3.81
CA ILE A 51 7.53 -15.60 -4.68
C ILE A 51 8.54 -14.80 -3.84
N PRO A 52 9.86 -14.88 -4.11
CA PRO A 52 10.91 -14.27 -3.29
C PRO A 52 11.02 -12.74 -3.48
N ALA A 53 9.91 -12.04 -3.27
CA ALA A 53 9.75 -10.60 -3.34
C ALA A 53 8.81 -10.14 -2.22
N ASP A 54 8.90 -8.86 -1.84
CA ASP A 54 8.03 -8.31 -0.82
C ASP A 54 6.63 -8.02 -1.35
N ILE A 55 5.63 -8.06 -0.46
CA ILE A 55 4.23 -7.93 -0.83
C ILE A 55 3.87 -6.54 -1.40
N TYR A 56 4.68 -5.52 -1.09
CA TYR A 56 4.46 -4.16 -1.57
C TYR A 56 4.91 -4.04 -3.03
N GLU A 57 6.12 -4.48 -3.35
CA GLU A 57 6.66 -4.49 -4.71
C GLU A 57 5.90 -5.47 -5.62
N LEU A 58 5.37 -6.57 -5.06
CA LEU A 58 4.45 -7.47 -5.77
C LEU A 58 3.10 -6.83 -6.11
N GLY A 59 2.76 -5.68 -5.53
CA GLY A 59 1.48 -5.01 -5.73
C GLY A 59 0.31 -5.75 -5.09
N LEU A 60 0.55 -6.47 -3.98
CA LEU A 60 -0.50 -7.14 -3.21
C LEU A 60 -1.25 -6.19 -2.29
N ILE A 61 -0.71 -5.00 -2.03
CA ILE A 61 -1.36 -3.95 -1.24
C ILE A 61 -2.14 -3.02 -2.17
N TYR A 62 -3.45 -2.97 -2.01
CA TYR A 62 -4.34 -2.18 -2.87
C TYR A 62 -4.64 -0.80 -2.29
N ARG A 63 -4.78 -0.71 -0.97
CA ARG A 63 -5.12 0.53 -0.28
C ARG A 63 -4.48 0.55 1.10
N VAL A 64 -3.99 1.72 1.49
CA VAL A 64 -3.52 2.04 2.83
C VAL A 64 -4.18 3.37 3.19
N ASP A 65 -5.05 3.34 4.18
CA ASP A 65 -5.74 4.52 4.69
C ASP A 65 -5.36 4.77 6.14
N ILE A 66 -4.93 5.98 6.43
CA ILE A 66 -4.54 6.41 7.77
C ILE A 66 -5.63 7.35 8.29
N ALA A 67 -6.33 6.92 9.33
CA ALA A 67 -7.35 7.70 10.01
C ALA A 67 -6.75 8.72 10.98
N ASP A 68 -7.57 9.67 11.44
CA ASP A 68 -7.16 10.75 12.36
C ASP A 68 -6.69 10.29 13.72
N ASP A 69 -7.22 9.17 14.19
CA ASP A 69 -6.80 8.49 15.41
C ASP A 69 -5.58 7.59 15.19
N ARG A 70 -4.94 7.68 14.01
CA ARG A 70 -3.78 6.89 13.59
C ARG A 70 -4.09 5.38 13.51
N GLN A 71 -5.35 5.02 13.29
CA GLN A 71 -5.70 3.68 12.86
C GLN A 71 -5.41 3.53 11.36
N VAL A 72 -4.81 2.41 10.98
CA VAL A 72 -4.43 2.10 9.60
C VAL A 72 -5.34 1.01 9.07
N ALA A 73 -6.06 1.31 7.99
CA ALA A 73 -6.85 0.33 7.26
C ALA A 73 -6.10 -0.08 5.99
N ILE A 74 -5.85 -1.38 5.84
CA ILE A 74 -5.12 -1.94 4.69
C ILE A 74 -6.04 -2.89 3.94
N ASP A 75 -6.20 -2.66 2.64
CA ASP A 75 -6.79 -3.65 1.75
C ASP A 75 -5.69 -4.36 0.99
N MET A 76 -5.67 -5.67 1.06
CA MET A 76 -4.68 -6.49 0.36
C MET A 76 -5.32 -7.68 -0.35
N THR A 77 -4.57 -8.25 -1.28
CA THR A 77 -4.92 -9.45 -2.05
C THR A 77 -3.83 -10.50 -1.95
N LEU A 78 -4.03 -11.63 -2.63
CA LEU A 78 -3.03 -12.68 -2.79
C LEU A 78 -2.90 -13.05 -4.26
N THR A 79 -1.75 -13.63 -4.59
CA THR A 79 -1.44 -14.16 -5.91
C THR A 79 -2.37 -15.32 -6.31
N ALA A 80 -2.88 -16.09 -5.35
CA ALA A 80 -3.80 -17.19 -5.59
C ALA A 80 -4.89 -17.33 -4.50
N PRO A 81 -6.16 -17.55 -4.88
CA PRO A 81 -7.23 -17.86 -3.94
C PRO A 81 -7.03 -19.28 -3.36
N GLY A 82 -6.90 -19.39 -2.04
CA GLY A 82 -6.87 -20.68 -1.33
C GLY A 82 -5.49 -21.21 -0.94
N CYS A 83 -4.42 -20.41 -1.03
CA CYS A 83 -3.14 -20.76 -0.42
C CYS A 83 -3.32 -20.83 1.12
N PRO A 84 -2.78 -21.85 1.84
CA PRO A 84 -2.88 -21.93 3.31
C PRO A 84 -2.34 -20.67 4.01
N VAL A 85 -1.40 -19.98 3.35
CA VAL A 85 -0.81 -18.71 3.80
C VAL A 85 -1.83 -17.56 3.81
N ALA A 86 -2.97 -17.69 3.13
CA ALA A 86 -4.01 -16.67 3.11
C ALA A 86 -4.58 -16.32 4.49
N GLY A 87 -4.53 -17.25 5.44
CA GLY A 87 -4.90 -16.98 6.83
C GLY A 87 -3.83 -16.27 7.64
N GLU A 88 -2.55 -16.42 7.26
CA GLU A 88 -1.41 -15.95 8.04
C GLU A 88 -0.85 -14.62 7.51
N MET A 89 -0.90 -14.39 6.20
CA MET A 89 -0.38 -13.18 5.56
C MET A 89 -1.01 -11.88 6.13
N PRO A 90 -2.34 -11.78 6.29
CA PRO A 90 -2.93 -10.58 6.88
C PRO A 90 -2.42 -10.31 8.30
N VAL A 91 -2.17 -11.38 9.07
CA VAL A 91 -1.65 -11.27 10.44
C VAL A 91 -0.19 -10.81 10.42
N TRP A 92 0.63 -11.26 9.48
CA TRP A 92 2.00 -10.76 9.33
C TRP A 92 2.03 -9.28 8.96
N VAL A 93 1.16 -8.86 8.03
CA VAL A 93 0.99 -7.45 7.65
C VAL A 93 0.54 -6.61 8.83
N GLU A 94 -0.49 -7.06 9.55
CA GLU A 94 -1.01 -6.38 10.73
C GLU A 94 0.08 -6.19 11.79
N ASN A 95 0.85 -7.25 12.09
CA ASN A 95 1.94 -7.19 13.05
C ASN A 95 3.09 -6.27 12.61
N ALA A 96 3.47 -6.31 11.33
CA ALA A 96 4.53 -5.47 10.79
C ALA A 96 4.16 -3.98 10.88
N VAL A 97 2.94 -3.64 10.47
CA VAL A 97 2.45 -2.26 10.47
C VAL A 97 2.13 -1.79 11.89
N SER A 98 1.64 -2.66 12.76
CA SER A 98 1.38 -2.32 14.17
C SER A 98 2.67 -2.06 14.96
N ALA A 99 3.84 -2.48 14.46
CA ALA A 99 5.14 -2.18 15.07
C ALA A 99 5.66 -0.77 14.71
N VAL A 100 5.02 -0.08 13.74
CA VAL A 100 5.43 1.26 13.32
C VAL A 100 5.13 2.28 14.43
N PRO A 101 6.13 3.07 14.86
CA PRO A 101 5.92 4.11 15.86
C PRO A 101 4.87 5.13 15.43
N GLY A 102 3.80 5.27 16.22
CA GLY A 102 2.73 6.23 15.95
C GLY A 102 1.46 5.61 15.39
N VAL A 103 1.50 4.37 14.90
CA VAL A 103 0.30 3.61 14.55
C VAL A 103 -0.42 3.17 15.83
N MET A 104 -1.72 3.46 15.93
CA MET A 104 -2.54 3.12 17.11
C MET A 104 -3.29 1.79 16.97
N GLY A 105 -3.52 1.35 15.73
CA GLY A 105 -4.17 0.09 15.42
C GLY A 105 -4.13 -0.18 13.93
N VAL A 106 -4.22 -1.44 13.55
CA VAL A 106 -4.20 -1.86 12.15
C VAL A 106 -5.38 -2.79 11.90
N THR A 107 -6.08 -2.59 10.78
CA THR A 107 -7.11 -3.50 10.30
C THR A 107 -6.76 -3.90 8.88
N VAL A 108 -6.52 -5.20 8.67
CA VAL A 108 -6.21 -5.75 7.35
C VAL A 108 -7.43 -6.45 6.79
N THR A 109 -7.88 -6.03 5.61
CA THR A 109 -9.00 -6.63 4.89
C THR A 109 -8.49 -7.32 3.63
N MET A 110 -8.84 -8.60 3.50
CA MET A 110 -8.55 -9.36 2.29
C MET A 110 -9.62 -9.06 1.23
N THR A 111 -9.21 -8.62 0.05
CA THR A 111 -10.07 -8.50 -1.13
C THR A 111 -9.48 -9.30 -2.30
N PHE A 112 -10.36 -9.95 -3.05
CA PHE A 112 -10.01 -10.66 -4.29
C PHE A 112 -10.58 -9.94 -5.53
N ASP A 113 -11.19 -8.78 -5.32
CA ASP A 113 -11.75 -7.95 -6.38
C ASP A 113 -11.09 -6.55 -6.31
N PRO A 114 -10.35 -6.12 -7.35
CA PRO A 114 -10.03 -6.87 -8.58
C PRO A 114 -9.06 -8.04 -8.33
N PRO A 115 -9.08 -9.10 -9.16
CA PRO A 115 -8.10 -10.17 -9.08
C PRO A 115 -6.69 -9.61 -9.32
N TRP A 116 -5.72 -10.14 -8.60
CA TRP A 116 -4.33 -9.75 -8.78
C TRP A 116 -3.80 -10.26 -10.13
N ASP A 117 -2.96 -9.46 -10.77
CA ASP A 117 -2.23 -9.85 -11.97
C ASP A 117 -0.85 -9.17 -12.00
N GLN A 118 0.07 -9.76 -12.76
CA GLN A 118 1.48 -9.36 -12.82
C GLN A 118 1.71 -7.92 -13.32
N SER A 119 0.72 -7.28 -13.95
CA SER A 119 0.82 -5.87 -14.34
C SER A 119 0.90 -4.92 -13.14
N ARG A 120 0.51 -5.38 -11.94
CA ARG A 120 0.60 -4.65 -10.67
C ARG A 120 1.97 -4.73 -10.00
N MET A 121 2.88 -5.58 -10.47
CA MET A 121 4.24 -5.59 -9.95
C MET A 121 4.97 -4.30 -10.33
N SER A 122 5.77 -3.79 -9.40
CA SER A 122 6.69 -2.68 -9.68
C SER A 122 7.77 -3.10 -10.68
N ASP A 123 8.46 -2.13 -11.25
CA ASP A 123 9.58 -2.41 -12.16
C ASP A 123 10.71 -3.12 -11.41
N GLU A 124 10.92 -2.80 -10.13
CA GLU A 124 11.84 -3.48 -9.22
C GLU A 124 11.51 -4.97 -9.04
N ALA A 125 10.23 -5.30 -8.78
CA ALA A 125 9.79 -6.69 -8.65
C ALA A 125 9.95 -7.48 -9.97
N ARG A 126 9.66 -6.86 -11.11
CA ARG A 126 9.84 -7.49 -12.44
C ARG A 126 11.30 -7.80 -12.74
N VAL A 127 12.22 -6.91 -12.36
CA VAL A 127 13.66 -7.14 -12.49
C VAL A 127 14.13 -8.26 -11.55
N ALA A 128 13.66 -8.26 -10.30
CA ALA A 128 14.02 -9.29 -9.32
C ALA A 128 13.60 -10.70 -9.75
N LEU A 129 12.52 -10.82 -10.53
CA LEU A 129 11.99 -12.09 -11.05
C LEU A 129 12.49 -12.45 -12.45
N ASP A 130 13.46 -11.72 -13.01
CA ASP A 130 14.03 -11.96 -14.35
C ASP A 130 12.97 -11.96 -15.48
N MET A 131 11.94 -11.11 -15.36
CA MET A 131 10.79 -11.08 -16.27
C MET A 131 10.93 -10.08 -17.43
N TRP A 132 12.16 -9.77 -17.82
CA TRP A 132 12.53 -8.80 -18.86
C TRP A 132 12.98 -9.45 -20.17
#